data_AF-A0A1R2BWG3-F1
#
_entry.id   AF-A0A1R2BWG3-F1
#
_cell.length_a   1.000
_cell.length_b   1.000
_cell.length_c   1.000
_cell.angle_alpha   90.00
_cell.angle_beta   90.00
_cell.angle_gamma   90.00
#
_symmetry.space_group_name_H-M   'P 1'
#
loop_
_entity.id
_entity.type
_entity.pdbx_description
1 polymer ?
#
loop_
_entity_poly.entity_id
_entity_poly.type
_entity_poly.pdbx_seq_one_letter_code
_entity_poly.pdbx_strand_id
1 'polypeptide(L)'
;MAAIREKSPSEINIEKKLLNCVPQNVQNIGPLFDFYKNKAKEMINYHLDKPKKPRRYIEEDGEEYENIPIIKSSYKKNAKPKTQKDTIDFEPSDDYKRLRDLVNKRAYVIENVITVISNQKKSLNTIKITTNREHLLKQVGEVEEANEEVVSELEALLLTLHDALRQIDKLAQVSSFEKANLTKDLNVEFQESINKERRKYDAQIKALQDLNKSLNALPKATDVEKEYMKKLADLQAKVDFSQSSFDEKTEAFKRKNLECSELLQQVLMKNQDIDFLEKEQKNLQELIRSQEEGFERESSMLKAEISKLERSVKEVSSVHEIALKNEINVGSQNIQAKEREISKLKMDITNLEEQLRRQNFDIDSRQRTIVELREEIQHWQEDKKNASKNESQEIAYLRQAIDEKERQLIAERERISIEIETREKHRIKQKNEWAEIYTGLKHEIKEYKQTILDLTEDRERRGLQSCMRENELAENQINIRSQNESMKQKMKERDNEIKSLWEIISELQRTDMTKGRIDFNDVKTLIIIKNLEEKAKQRLKKFLS
;
A
#
# COMPACT_ATOMS: atom_id res chain seq x y z
N MET A 1 42.23 -14.59 67.32
CA MET A 1 42.99 -13.33 67.35
C MET A 1 41.99 -12.20 67.60
N ALA A 2 42.20 -11.35 68.61
CA ALA A 2 41.32 -10.20 68.85
C ALA A 2 41.78 -9.03 67.97
N ALA A 3 40.84 -8.35 67.29
CA ALA A 3 41.16 -7.22 66.45
C ALA A 3 41.61 -6.03 67.32
N ILE A 4 42.85 -5.58 67.12
CA ILE A 4 43.38 -4.37 67.74
C ILE A 4 42.67 -3.18 67.07
N ARG A 5 41.74 -2.54 67.79
CA ARG A 5 41.23 -1.23 67.39
C ARG A 5 42.29 -0.19 67.67
N GLU A 6 42.74 0.51 66.65
CA GLU A 6 43.52 1.74 66.82
C GLU A 6 42.62 2.80 67.48
N LYS A 7 43.06 3.35 68.61
CA LYS A 7 42.34 4.41 69.33
C LYS A 7 42.41 5.72 68.55
N SER A 8 41.33 6.50 68.59
CA SER A 8 41.28 7.82 67.95
C SER A 8 42.22 8.85 68.62
N PRO A 9 42.70 9.87 67.89
CA PRO A 9 43.51 10.94 68.46
C PRO A 9 42.82 11.68 69.62
N SER A 10 41.48 11.74 69.60
CA SER A 10 40.61 12.25 70.66
C SER A 10 40.72 11.45 71.96
N GLU A 11 40.69 10.12 71.90
CA GLU A 11 40.81 9.24 73.07
C GLU A 11 42.22 9.33 73.68
N ILE A 12 43.25 9.38 72.84
CA ILE A 12 44.66 9.54 73.27
C ILE A 12 44.86 10.90 73.97
N ASN A 13 44.19 11.96 73.52
CA ASN A 13 44.24 13.28 74.17
C ASN A 13 43.50 13.31 75.51
N ILE A 14 42.44 12.52 75.68
CA ILE A 14 41.73 12.40 76.97
C ILE A 14 42.58 11.58 77.95
N GLU A 15 43.16 10.45 77.54
CA GLU A 15 44.11 9.69 78.38
C GLU A 15 45.31 10.54 78.82
N LYS A 16 45.93 11.31 77.91
CA LYS A 16 47.04 12.22 78.27
C LYS A 16 46.65 13.34 79.23
N LYS A 17 45.41 13.84 79.17
CA LYS A 17 44.91 14.86 80.12
C LYS A 17 44.62 14.29 81.51
N LEU A 18 44.27 13.01 81.62
CA LEU A 18 43.99 12.36 82.90
C LEU A 18 45.26 11.84 83.61
N LEU A 19 46.32 11.50 82.86
CA LEU A 19 47.57 10.97 83.42
C LEU A 19 48.55 12.04 83.95
N ASN A 20 48.45 13.30 83.52
CA ASN A 20 49.39 14.37 83.87
C ASN A 20 48.91 15.31 85.01
N CYS A 21 48.24 14.76 86.03
CA CYS A 21 47.74 15.52 87.19
C CYS A 21 48.60 15.40 88.46
N VAL A 22 49.93 15.41 88.35
CA VAL A 22 50.83 15.64 89.50
C VAL A 22 52.01 16.54 89.11
N PRO A 23 52.00 17.83 89.47
CA PRO A 23 53.23 18.59 89.60
C PRO A 23 54.02 18.05 90.79
N GLN A 24 55.22 17.51 90.56
CA GLN A 24 56.19 17.27 91.62
C GLN A 24 56.70 18.61 92.15
N ASN A 25 55.93 19.24 93.04
CA ASN A 25 56.37 20.15 94.11
C ASN A 25 55.13 20.83 94.71
N VAL A 26 55.05 20.82 96.05
CA VAL A 26 54.60 21.89 96.96
C VAL A 26 54.16 21.24 98.27
N GLN A 27 54.94 21.52 99.32
CA GLN A 27 54.58 21.21 100.70
C GLN A 27 53.43 22.14 101.13
N ASN A 28 52.15 21.70 101.03
CA ASN A 28 50.99 22.30 101.75
C ASN A 28 49.66 21.52 101.52
N ILE A 29 49.63 20.22 101.81
CA ILE A 29 48.43 19.37 101.59
C ILE A 29 47.44 19.37 102.78
N GLY A 30 47.89 19.79 103.98
CA GLY A 30 47.08 19.80 105.21
C GLY A 30 45.67 20.41 105.06
N PRO A 31 45.53 21.67 104.57
CA PRO A 31 44.23 22.32 104.47
C PRO A 31 43.24 21.62 103.51
N LEU A 32 43.77 21.03 102.43
CA LEU A 32 42.94 20.40 101.40
C LEU A 32 42.46 19.01 101.85
N PHE A 33 43.30 18.27 102.57
CA PHE A 33 42.91 16.97 103.13
C PHE A 33 41.83 17.14 104.21
N ASP A 34 41.94 18.14 105.08
CA ASP A 34 40.90 18.44 106.07
C ASP A 34 39.59 18.94 105.43
N PHE A 35 39.65 19.67 104.30
CA PHE A 35 38.45 20.02 103.52
C PHE A 35 37.72 18.76 103.02
N TYR A 36 38.41 17.84 102.34
CA TYR A 36 37.77 16.62 101.83
C TYR A 36 37.32 15.67 102.95
N LYS A 37 38.06 15.59 104.05
CA LYS A 37 37.70 14.80 105.24
C LYS A 37 36.46 15.34 105.95
N ASN A 38 36.32 16.66 106.06
CA ASN A 38 35.12 17.29 106.61
C ASN A 38 33.92 17.14 105.66
N LYS A 39 34.13 17.31 104.36
CA LYS A 39 33.08 17.14 103.35
C LYS A 39 32.59 15.68 103.24
N ALA A 40 33.49 14.71 103.41
CA ALA A 40 33.14 13.30 103.53
C ALA A 40 32.34 13.01 104.82
N LYS A 41 32.68 13.64 105.95
CA LYS A 41 31.88 13.54 107.19
C LYS A 41 30.48 14.15 107.03
N GLU A 42 30.35 15.30 106.35
CA GLU A 42 29.05 15.90 106.04
C GLU A 42 28.20 14.97 105.16
N MET A 43 28.77 14.41 104.09
CA MET A 43 28.09 13.45 103.21
C MET A 43 27.66 12.16 103.94
N ILE A 44 28.48 11.66 104.88
CA ILE A 44 28.14 10.49 105.69
C ILE A 44 27.00 10.80 106.66
N ASN A 45 27.01 11.97 107.31
CA ASN A 45 25.92 12.39 108.19
C ASN A 45 24.61 12.62 107.40
N TYR A 46 24.69 13.22 106.22
CA TYR A 46 23.53 13.46 105.33
C TYR A 46 22.79 12.17 104.92
N HIS A 47 23.47 11.03 104.91
CA HIS A 47 22.86 9.72 104.62
C HIS A 47 22.55 8.85 105.85
N LEU A 48 22.95 9.27 107.06
CA LEU A 48 22.65 8.57 108.31
C LEU A 48 21.55 9.23 109.16
N ASP A 49 21.29 10.53 108.98
CA ASP A 49 20.20 11.24 109.67
C ASP A 49 18.81 10.97 109.05
N LYS A 50 18.36 9.71 109.14
CA LYS A 50 16.91 9.45 109.21
C LYS A 50 16.40 10.04 110.53
N PRO A 51 15.43 10.99 110.51
CA PRO A 51 14.98 11.62 111.73
C PRO A 51 14.34 10.60 112.68
N LYS A 52 14.99 10.37 113.83
CA LYS A 52 14.38 9.67 114.96
C LYS A 52 13.16 10.47 115.39
N LYS A 53 11.97 9.91 115.20
CA LYS A 53 10.70 10.54 115.62
C LYS A 53 10.76 10.87 117.11
N PRO A 54 10.64 12.14 117.54
CA PRO A 54 10.46 12.44 118.94
C PRO A 54 9.09 11.93 119.39
N ARG A 55 9.08 10.99 120.34
CA ARG A 55 7.87 10.73 121.14
C ARG A 55 7.63 11.97 122.01
N ARG A 56 6.40 12.48 122.00
CA ARG A 56 5.84 13.34 123.05
C ARG A 56 4.50 12.73 123.51
N TYR A 57 4.00 13.26 124.64
CA TYR A 57 2.89 12.79 125.50
C TYR A 57 3.35 11.87 126.64
N ILE A 58 3.01 12.12 127.93
CA ILE A 58 2.15 13.14 128.60
C ILE A 58 2.79 13.54 129.96
N GLU A 59 2.41 14.69 130.52
CA GLU A 59 2.77 15.19 131.87
C GLU A 59 1.67 14.88 132.92
N GLU A 60 2.07 14.74 134.19
CA GLU A 60 1.30 14.79 135.47
C GLU A 60 2.42 14.84 136.56
N ASP A 61 2.48 15.69 137.59
CA ASP A 61 1.59 16.70 138.23
C ASP A 61 2.43 17.98 138.56
N GLY A 62 1.91 19.17 138.93
CA GLY A 62 0.55 19.70 139.14
C GLY A 62 0.60 21.15 139.67
N GLU A 63 -0.53 21.88 139.66
CA GLU A 63 -0.80 23.21 140.27
C GLU A 63 0.00 24.42 139.70
N GLU A 64 -0.50 25.67 139.57
CA GLU A 64 -1.74 26.33 140.04
C GLU A 64 -2.11 27.56 139.13
N TYR A 65 -3.33 28.12 139.28
CA TYR A 65 -3.93 29.37 138.72
C TYR A 65 -4.65 29.43 137.35
N GLU A 66 -5.88 29.97 137.43
CA GLU A 66 -6.89 30.22 136.38
C GLU A 66 -6.67 31.62 135.72
N ASN A 67 -7.14 31.97 134.51
CA ASN A 67 -8.50 31.85 133.94
C ASN A 67 -8.54 31.96 132.38
N ILE A 68 -9.13 30.94 131.72
CA ILE A 68 -10.23 30.94 130.70
C ILE A 68 -10.25 32.01 129.55
N PRO A 69 -10.65 31.70 128.27
CA PRO A 69 -11.02 30.42 127.64
C PRO A 69 -10.26 30.05 126.34
N ILE A 70 -10.04 28.75 126.10
CA ILE A 70 -9.99 28.16 124.75
C ILE A 70 -11.02 27.03 124.68
N ILE A 71 -11.86 27.03 123.64
CA ILE A 71 -12.92 26.02 123.44
C ILE A 71 -12.30 24.69 122.98
N LYS A 72 -12.80 23.60 123.56
CA LYS A 72 -12.18 22.27 123.51
C LYS A 72 -12.20 21.64 122.12
N SER A 73 -11.09 20.99 121.79
CA SER A 73 -11.01 20.01 120.69
C SER A 73 -11.80 18.73 121.04
N SER A 74 -12.20 17.99 120.02
CA SER A 74 -12.59 16.58 120.17
C SER A 74 -12.03 15.74 119.03
N TYR A 75 -10.87 15.12 119.26
CA TYR A 75 -10.33 14.09 118.37
C TYR A 75 -11.05 12.76 118.58
N LYS A 76 -11.44 12.09 117.48
CA LYS A 76 -11.76 10.66 117.48
C LYS A 76 -10.76 9.87 116.62
N LYS A 77 -10.55 8.63 117.03
CA LYS A 77 -9.43 7.75 116.65
C LYS A 77 -9.40 7.37 115.16
N ASN A 78 -8.20 7.44 114.58
CA ASN A 78 -7.61 6.52 113.59
C ASN A 78 -8.58 5.70 112.71
N ALA A 79 -8.93 6.26 111.54
CA ALA A 79 -9.06 5.45 110.34
C ALA A 79 -7.67 5.31 109.68
N LYS A 80 -7.41 4.19 108.99
CA LYS A 80 -6.15 3.93 108.27
C LYS A 80 -5.80 5.14 107.38
N PRO A 81 -4.52 5.57 107.27
CA PRO A 81 -4.15 6.46 106.20
C PRO A 81 -4.47 5.73 104.90
N LYS A 82 -5.44 6.25 104.14
CA LYS A 82 -5.48 5.96 102.72
C LYS A 82 -4.09 6.36 102.23
N THR A 83 -3.36 5.43 101.63
CA THR A 83 -2.38 5.83 100.63
C THR A 83 -3.19 6.58 99.58
N GLN A 84 -3.22 7.90 99.70
CA GLN A 84 -3.24 8.75 98.52
C GLN A 84 -2.03 8.26 97.72
N LYS A 85 -2.32 7.39 96.74
CA LYS A 85 -1.71 7.61 95.46
C LYS A 85 -2.06 9.05 95.15
N ASP A 86 -1.07 9.92 95.21
CA ASP A 86 -1.11 11.15 94.45
C ASP A 86 -1.02 10.72 92.98
N THR A 87 -2.11 10.11 92.47
CA THR A 87 -2.52 10.32 91.10
C THR A 87 -2.80 11.80 91.04
N ILE A 88 -1.74 12.55 90.74
CA ILE A 88 -1.85 13.83 90.09
C ILE A 88 -2.60 13.49 88.81
N ASP A 89 -3.93 13.67 88.84
CA ASP A 89 -4.81 13.51 87.69
C ASP A 89 -4.48 14.66 86.74
N PHE A 90 -3.36 14.48 86.04
CA PHE A 90 -2.79 15.43 85.12
C PHE A 90 -3.62 15.39 83.85
N GLU A 91 -4.48 16.38 83.66
CA GLU A 91 -4.99 16.65 82.32
C GLU A 91 -3.80 16.98 81.41
N PRO A 92 -3.62 16.26 80.30
CA PRO A 92 -2.67 16.65 79.27
C PRO A 92 -3.01 18.07 78.78
N SER A 93 -2.00 18.85 78.40
CA SER A 93 -2.23 20.14 77.72
C SER A 93 -3.21 19.95 76.57
N ASP A 94 -4.08 20.93 76.33
CA ASP A 94 -5.08 20.87 75.27
C ASP A 94 -4.45 20.66 73.89
N ASP A 95 -3.20 21.10 73.70
CA ASP A 95 -2.44 20.83 72.47
C ASP A 95 -2.08 19.34 72.30
N TYR A 96 -1.72 18.63 73.38
CA TYR A 96 -1.52 17.18 73.33
C TYR A 96 -2.84 16.45 73.06
N LYS A 97 -3.95 16.88 73.68
CA LYS A 97 -5.30 16.32 73.41
C LYS A 97 -5.66 16.50 71.93
N ARG A 98 -5.54 17.72 71.39
CA ARG A 98 -5.81 18.06 69.98
C ARG A 98 -4.95 17.26 69.00
N LEU A 99 -3.65 17.14 69.27
CA LEU A 99 -2.73 16.40 68.40
C LEU A 99 -3.04 14.91 68.40
N ARG A 100 -3.30 14.32 69.57
CA ARG A 100 -3.73 12.92 69.74
C ARG A 100 -5.05 12.63 69.00
N ASP A 101 -6.04 13.50 69.17
CA ASP A 101 -7.33 13.40 68.48
C ASP A 101 -7.20 13.50 66.96
N LEU A 102 -6.31 14.36 66.46
CA LEU A 102 -6.04 14.50 65.03
C LEU A 102 -5.42 13.23 64.44
N VAL A 103 -4.43 12.63 65.12
CA VAL A 103 -3.78 11.40 64.65
C VAL A 103 -4.73 10.21 64.76
N ASN A 104 -5.50 10.09 65.85
CA ASN A 104 -6.57 9.08 66.00
C ASN A 104 -7.60 9.16 64.86
N LYS A 105 -8.08 10.37 64.53
CA LYS A 105 -9.03 10.57 63.41
C LYS A 105 -8.44 10.15 62.07
N ARG A 106 -7.14 10.41 61.82
CA ARG A 106 -6.45 10.00 60.60
C ARG A 106 -6.30 8.48 60.52
N ALA A 107 -5.84 7.83 61.60
CA ALA A 107 -5.74 6.37 61.69
C ALA A 107 -7.09 5.70 61.40
N TYR A 108 -8.16 6.16 62.05
CA TYR A 108 -9.53 5.66 61.84
C TYR A 108 -10.02 5.80 60.38
N VAL A 109 -9.67 6.90 59.68
CA VAL A 109 -10.02 7.05 58.25
C VAL A 109 -9.30 5.99 57.41
N ILE A 110 -8.03 5.70 57.69
CA ILE A 110 -7.23 4.70 56.95
C ILE A 110 -7.73 3.28 57.21
N GLU A 111 -8.04 2.93 58.46
CA GLU A 111 -8.65 1.64 58.83
C GLU A 111 -9.97 1.40 58.08
N ASN A 112 -10.80 2.45 57.94
CA ASN A 112 -12.03 2.39 57.14
C ASN A 112 -11.75 2.18 55.65
N VAL A 113 -10.75 2.85 55.07
CA VAL A 113 -10.38 2.67 53.65
C VAL A 113 -9.86 1.24 53.40
N ILE A 114 -8.97 0.72 54.25
CA ILE A 114 -8.50 -0.68 54.19
C ILE A 114 -9.70 -1.64 54.27
N THR A 115 -10.66 -1.38 55.17
CA THR A 115 -11.88 -2.19 55.29
C THR A 115 -12.76 -2.15 54.04
N VAL A 116 -12.85 -1.00 53.36
CA VAL A 116 -13.57 -0.87 52.07
C VAL A 116 -12.88 -1.68 50.97
N ILE A 117 -11.56 -1.58 50.83
CA ILE A 117 -10.79 -2.33 49.82
C ILE A 117 -10.87 -3.85 50.10
N SER A 118 -10.80 -4.26 51.36
CA SER A 118 -11.00 -5.66 51.78
C SER A 118 -12.39 -6.20 51.40
N ASN A 119 -13.43 -5.36 51.47
CA ASN A 119 -14.77 -5.72 50.99
C ASN A 119 -14.87 -5.72 49.45
N GLN A 120 -14.17 -4.83 48.75
CA GLN A 120 -14.04 -4.89 47.29
C GLN A 120 -13.35 -6.18 46.83
N LYS A 121 -12.31 -6.64 47.53
CA LYS A 121 -11.62 -7.92 47.26
C LYS A 121 -12.55 -9.14 47.34
N LYS A 122 -13.57 -9.12 48.23
CA LYS A 122 -14.62 -10.17 48.27
C LYS A 122 -15.51 -10.13 47.03
N SER A 123 -15.85 -8.94 46.55
CA SER A 123 -16.63 -8.74 45.32
C SER A 123 -15.84 -9.17 44.07
N LEU A 124 -14.55 -8.84 44.00
CA LEU A 124 -13.65 -9.26 42.91
C LEU A 124 -13.48 -10.79 42.86
N ASN A 125 -13.26 -11.43 44.01
CA ASN A 125 -13.27 -12.90 44.12
C ASN A 125 -14.60 -13.52 43.67
N THR A 126 -15.73 -12.89 43.97
CA THR A 126 -17.04 -13.35 43.49
C THR A 126 -17.10 -13.30 41.96
N ILE A 127 -16.64 -12.21 41.34
CA ILE A 127 -16.56 -12.07 39.88
C ILE A 127 -15.61 -13.10 39.27
N LYS A 128 -14.46 -13.39 39.89
CA LYS A 128 -13.53 -14.46 39.44
C LYS A 128 -14.21 -15.83 39.39
N ILE A 129 -15.05 -16.15 40.38
CA ILE A 129 -15.72 -17.46 40.48
C ILE A 129 -16.91 -17.56 39.50
N THR A 130 -17.63 -16.46 39.23
CA THR A 130 -18.84 -16.49 38.40
C THR A 130 -18.60 -16.31 36.89
N THR A 131 -17.37 -16.00 36.46
CA THR A 131 -17.12 -15.46 35.11
C THR A 131 -16.19 -16.33 34.27
N ASN A 132 -16.71 -16.92 33.19
CA ASN A 132 -15.93 -17.74 32.25
C ASN A 132 -15.23 -16.92 31.13
N ARG A 133 -15.18 -15.59 31.24
CA ARG A 133 -14.55 -14.71 30.23
C ARG A 133 -13.12 -14.36 30.65
N GLU A 134 -12.14 -14.95 29.97
CA GLU A 134 -10.71 -14.80 30.26
C GLU A 134 -10.24 -13.33 30.36
N HIS A 135 -10.70 -12.45 29.47
CA HIS A 135 -10.39 -11.01 29.55
C HIS A 135 -10.87 -10.36 30.86
N LEU A 136 -12.05 -10.74 31.36
CA LEU A 136 -12.55 -10.22 32.64
C LEU A 136 -11.76 -10.81 33.81
N LEU A 137 -11.37 -12.09 33.75
CA LEU A 137 -10.50 -12.69 34.76
C LEU A 137 -9.13 -11.99 34.84
N LYS A 138 -8.55 -11.60 33.69
CA LYS A 138 -7.31 -10.81 33.63
C LYS A 138 -7.48 -9.44 34.28
N GLN A 139 -8.52 -8.67 33.90
CA GLN A 139 -8.79 -7.36 34.48
C GLN A 139 -9.06 -7.43 35.99
N VAL A 140 -9.76 -8.45 36.47
CA VAL A 140 -10.02 -8.64 37.90
C VAL A 140 -8.73 -9.07 38.64
N GLY A 141 -7.80 -9.75 37.97
CA GLY A 141 -6.44 -9.98 38.46
C GLY A 141 -5.65 -8.68 38.64
N GLU A 142 -5.59 -7.84 37.60
CA GLU A 142 -4.91 -6.54 37.63
C GLU A 142 -5.46 -5.61 38.72
N VAL A 143 -6.79 -5.59 38.91
CA VAL A 143 -7.43 -4.81 39.99
C VAL A 143 -7.19 -5.40 41.38
N GLU A 144 -7.03 -6.72 41.52
CA GLU A 144 -6.64 -7.31 42.82
C GLU A 144 -5.18 -7.02 43.18
N GLU A 145 -4.26 -7.07 42.22
CA GLU A 145 -2.84 -6.73 42.42
C GLU A 145 -2.68 -5.26 42.85
N ALA A 146 -3.34 -4.33 42.15
CA ALA A 146 -3.36 -2.91 42.53
C ALA A 146 -4.01 -2.68 43.92
N ASN A 147 -5.04 -3.44 44.28
CA ASN A 147 -5.65 -3.35 45.61
C ASN A 147 -4.74 -3.90 46.72
N GLU A 148 -3.93 -4.92 46.45
CA GLU A 148 -2.94 -5.43 47.41
C GLU A 148 -1.79 -4.44 47.63
N GLU A 149 -1.32 -3.78 46.56
CA GLU A 149 -0.33 -2.69 46.64
C GLU A 149 -0.86 -1.52 47.50
N VAL A 150 -2.06 -1.01 47.20
CA VAL A 150 -2.68 0.09 47.95
C VAL A 150 -2.94 -0.28 49.42
N VAL A 151 -3.35 -1.52 49.73
CA VAL A 151 -3.52 -1.96 51.11
C VAL A 151 -2.18 -2.01 51.85
N SER A 152 -1.11 -2.52 51.21
CA SER A 152 0.24 -2.55 51.78
C SER A 152 0.75 -1.14 52.13
N GLU A 153 0.56 -0.15 51.24
CA GLU A 153 0.91 1.24 51.51
C GLU A 153 0.09 1.84 52.67
N LEU A 154 -1.21 1.58 52.71
CA LEU A 154 -2.10 2.08 53.77
C LEU A 154 -1.79 1.44 55.13
N GLU A 155 -1.46 0.15 55.17
CA GLU A 155 -1.03 -0.56 56.39
C GLU A 155 0.31 -0.01 56.91
N ALA A 156 1.28 0.24 56.02
CA ALA A 156 2.53 0.89 56.39
C ALA A 156 2.31 2.29 56.96
N LEU A 157 1.43 3.09 56.33
CA LEU A 157 1.10 4.44 56.80
C LEU A 157 0.35 4.40 58.14
N LEU A 158 -0.58 3.46 58.34
CA LEU A 158 -1.27 3.23 59.61
C LEU A 158 -0.27 2.88 60.74
N LEU A 159 0.74 2.07 60.46
CA LEU A 159 1.82 1.76 61.41
C LEU A 159 2.55 3.04 61.86
N THR A 160 2.90 3.94 60.93
CA THR A 160 3.57 5.21 61.27
C THR A 160 2.70 6.13 62.14
N LEU A 161 1.37 6.13 61.94
CA LEU A 161 0.44 6.91 62.77
C LEU A 161 0.30 6.32 64.18
N HIS A 162 0.32 4.99 64.32
CA HIS A 162 0.37 4.33 65.63
C HIS A 162 1.66 4.62 66.40
N ASP A 163 2.81 4.65 65.72
CA ASP A 163 4.06 5.08 66.35
C ASP A 163 4.05 6.57 66.72
N ALA A 164 3.45 7.43 65.90
CA ALA A 164 3.27 8.85 66.21
C ALA A 164 2.39 9.05 67.47
N LEU A 165 1.26 8.34 67.58
CA LEU A 165 0.42 8.33 68.79
C LEU A 165 1.20 7.92 70.03
N ARG A 166 2.01 6.87 69.91
CA ARG A 166 2.87 6.38 71.01
C ARG A 166 3.95 7.39 71.41
N GLN A 167 4.45 8.19 70.48
CA GLN A 167 5.38 9.29 70.79
C GLN A 167 4.69 10.47 71.48
N ILE A 168 3.48 10.84 71.03
CA ILE A 168 2.66 11.88 71.68
C ILE A 168 2.35 11.51 73.14
N ASP A 169 1.92 10.28 73.38
CA ASP A 169 1.63 9.78 74.75
C ASP A 169 2.88 9.78 75.65
N LYS A 170 4.06 9.47 75.11
CA LYS A 170 5.34 9.57 75.84
C LYS A 170 5.70 11.01 76.18
N LEU A 171 5.56 11.95 75.24
CA LEU A 171 5.88 13.36 75.45
C LEU A 171 4.98 13.98 76.53
N ALA A 172 3.69 13.67 76.50
CA ALA A 172 2.74 14.07 77.55
C ALA A 172 3.16 13.54 78.94
N GLN A 173 3.59 12.27 79.03
CA GLN A 173 4.11 11.71 80.29
C GLN A 173 5.38 12.40 80.76
N VAL A 174 6.41 12.56 79.91
CA VAL A 174 7.68 13.21 80.27
C VAL A 174 7.44 14.64 80.78
N SER A 175 6.64 15.42 80.04
CA SER A 175 6.27 16.79 80.43
C SER A 175 5.58 16.85 81.80
N SER A 176 4.72 15.87 82.12
CA SER A 176 4.08 15.79 83.45
C SER A 176 5.08 15.51 84.58
N PHE A 177 6.08 14.64 84.35
CA PHE A 177 7.13 14.32 85.33
C PHE A 177 8.07 15.51 85.56
N GLU A 178 8.50 16.19 84.51
CA GLU A 178 9.38 17.37 84.61
C GLU A 178 8.69 18.51 85.38
N LYS A 179 7.42 18.79 85.08
CA LYS A 179 6.63 19.80 85.79
C LYS A 179 6.44 19.45 87.28
N ALA A 180 6.23 18.18 87.61
CA ALA A 180 6.12 17.73 89.00
C ALA A 180 7.45 17.89 89.76
N ASN A 181 8.58 17.56 89.14
CA ASN A 181 9.92 17.76 89.73
C ASN A 181 10.22 19.25 89.96
N LEU A 182 10.05 20.10 88.94
CA LEU A 182 10.23 21.55 89.06
C LEU A 182 9.39 22.16 90.20
N THR A 183 8.13 21.73 90.33
CA THR A 183 7.24 22.18 91.41
C THR A 183 7.74 21.74 92.79
N LYS A 184 8.34 20.55 92.90
CA LYS A 184 8.92 20.04 94.14
C LYS A 184 10.19 20.80 94.53
N ASP A 185 11.09 21.03 93.58
CA ASP A 185 12.36 21.71 93.83
C ASP A 185 12.15 23.17 94.24
N LEU A 186 11.23 23.88 93.57
CA LEU A 186 10.83 25.25 93.95
C LEU A 186 10.29 25.33 95.38
N ASN A 187 9.49 24.34 95.80
CA ASN A 187 8.98 24.27 97.17
C ASN A 187 10.08 23.99 98.23
N VAL A 188 11.13 23.26 97.86
CA VAL A 188 12.30 23.03 98.72
C VAL A 188 13.11 24.31 98.88
N GLU A 189 13.42 25.02 97.79
CA GLU A 189 14.14 26.31 97.86
C GLU A 189 13.39 27.36 98.69
N PHE A 190 12.07 27.44 98.52
CA PHE A 190 11.22 28.37 99.30
C PHE A 190 11.24 28.05 100.80
N GLN A 191 11.16 26.76 101.17
CA GLN A 191 11.33 26.29 102.55
C GLN A 191 12.73 26.63 103.11
N GLU A 192 13.80 26.44 102.33
CA GLU A 192 15.15 26.79 102.78
C GLU A 192 15.32 28.28 103.03
N SER A 193 14.76 29.13 102.18
CA SER A 193 14.85 30.58 102.32
C SER A 193 14.19 31.07 103.61
N ILE A 194 12.95 30.63 103.88
CA ILE A 194 12.23 30.93 105.13
C ILE A 194 13.02 30.46 106.36
N ASN A 195 13.61 29.26 106.30
CA ASN A 195 14.42 28.73 107.41
C ASN A 195 15.73 29.52 107.62
N LYS A 196 16.34 30.08 106.57
CA LYS A 196 17.53 30.95 106.68
C LYS A 196 17.18 32.29 107.32
N GLU A 197 16.06 32.92 106.97
CA GLU A 197 15.61 34.16 107.61
C GLU A 197 15.25 33.95 109.08
N ARG A 198 14.50 32.89 109.40
CA ARG A 198 14.13 32.57 110.79
C ARG A 198 15.35 32.45 111.70
N ARG A 199 16.41 31.76 111.25
CA ARG A 199 17.68 31.64 111.99
C ARG A 199 18.39 32.99 112.22
N LYS A 200 18.28 33.94 111.27
CA LYS A 200 18.84 35.30 111.47
C LYS A 200 18.11 36.05 112.59
N TYR A 201 16.78 35.99 112.59
CA TYR A 201 15.97 36.63 113.64
C TYR A 201 16.19 35.98 115.02
N ASP A 202 16.23 34.65 115.10
CA ASP A 202 16.55 33.95 116.36
C ASP A 202 17.92 34.36 116.92
N ALA A 203 18.93 34.54 116.06
CA ALA A 203 20.26 34.99 116.46
C ALA A 203 20.27 36.45 116.95
N GLN A 204 19.52 37.35 116.30
CA GLN A 204 19.37 38.75 116.73
C GLN A 204 18.66 38.85 118.09
N ILE A 205 17.58 38.09 118.30
CA ILE A 205 16.86 38.05 119.59
C ILE A 205 17.79 37.60 120.71
N LYS A 206 18.61 36.56 120.48
CA LYS A 206 19.56 36.07 121.48
C LYS A 206 20.65 37.11 121.81
N ALA A 207 21.21 37.79 120.81
CA ALA A 207 22.20 38.85 121.02
C ALA A 207 21.64 40.02 121.87
N LEU A 208 20.38 40.42 121.63
CA LEU A 208 19.70 41.44 122.42
C LEU A 208 19.44 40.99 123.87
N GLN A 209 19.10 39.72 124.09
CA GLN A 209 18.92 39.16 125.43
C GLN A 209 20.23 39.12 126.23
N ASP A 210 21.34 38.76 125.60
CA ASP A 210 22.65 38.69 126.27
C ASP A 210 23.22 40.10 126.54
N LEU A 211 22.98 41.09 125.66
CA LEU A 211 23.27 42.50 125.92
C LEU A 211 22.49 43.02 127.15
N ASN A 212 21.20 42.71 127.24
CA ASN A 212 20.36 43.15 128.36
C ASN A 212 20.77 42.52 129.71
N LYS A 213 21.38 41.31 129.70
CA LYS A 213 22.00 40.73 130.91
C LYS A 213 23.27 41.45 131.33
N SER A 214 24.14 41.82 130.37
CA SER A 214 25.40 42.52 130.68
C SER A 214 25.20 43.94 131.24
N LEU A 215 24.17 44.66 130.77
CA LEU A 215 23.83 46.01 131.24
C LEU A 215 23.38 46.05 132.72
N ASN A 216 22.81 44.95 133.22
CA ASN A 216 22.35 44.85 134.61
C ASN A 216 23.47 44.50 135.63
N ALA A 217 24.72 44.33 135.19
CA ALA A 217 25.81 43.76 136.00
C ALA A 217 26.96 44.73 136.38
N LEU A 218 26.83 46.04 136.11
CA LEU A 218 27.93 47.01 136.23
C LEU A 218 27.73 48.03 137.38
N PRO A 219 28.59 48.04 138.42
CA PRO A 219 28.61 49.09 139.44
C PRO A 219 29.42 50.33 139.00
N LYS A 220 29.05 51.51 139.51
CA LYS A 220 29.62 52.81 139.15
C LYS A 220 30.89 53.13 139.96
N ALA A 221 31.95 53.59 139.29
CA ALA A 221 33.08 54.31 139.89
C ALA A 221 33.74 55.25 138.86
N THR A 222 34.28 56.39 139.29
CA THR A 222 34.45 57.59 138.45
C THR A 222 35.71 57.67 137.57
N ASP A 223 36.71 56.80 137.72
CA ASP A 223 37.82 56.72 136.74
C ASP A 223 37.36 56.18 135.39
N VAL A 224 36.25 55.44 135.41
CA VAL A 224 35.57 54.89 134.23
C VAL A 224 35.05 56.02 133.32
N GLU A 225 34.83 57.26 133.81
CA GLU A 225 34.44 58.37 132.93
C GLU A 225 35.56 58.83 131.98
N LYS A 226 36.84 58.81 132.39
CA LYS A 226 37.94 59.17 131.47
C LYS A 226 38.20 58.06 130.46
N GLU A 227 38.13 56.80 130.89
CA GLU A 227 38.23 55.66 129.98
C GLU A 227 36.99 55.57 129.07
N TYR A 228 35.79 55.92 129.55
CA TYR A 228 34.59 56.07 128.70
C TYR A 228 34.72 57.25 127.76
N MET A 229 35.22 58.43 128.16
CA MET A 229 35.35 59.55 127.23
C MET A 229 36.37 59.25 126.12
N LYS A 230 37.45 58.50 126.43
CA LYS A 230 38.34 57.96 125.40
C LYS A 230 37.68 56.87 124.54
N LYS A 231 37.00 55.89 125.15
CA LYS A 231 36.25 54.85 124.43
C LYS A 231 35.09 55.43 123.63
N LEU A 232 34.48 56.54 124.05
CA LEU A 232 33.44 57.30 123.35
C LEU A 232 34.05 58.06 122.19
N ALA A 233 35.24 58.65 122.32
CA ALA A 233 35.97 59.22 121.18
C ALA A 233 36.39 58.14 120.17
N ASP A 234 36.91 56.99 120.63
CA ASP A 234 37.26 55.85 119.77
C ASP A 234 36.02 55.17 119.16
N LEU A 235 34.89 55.14 119.88
CA LEU A 235 33.60 54.65 119.37
C LEU A 235 32.97 55.67 118.42
N GLN A 236 33.06 56.97 118.69
CA GLN A 236 32.59 58.02 117.79
C GLN A 236 33.39 57.99 116.49
N ALA A 237 34.73 57.91 116.55
CA ALA A 237 35.56 57.73 115.37
C ALA A 237 35.24 56.44 114.60
N LYS A 238 34.90 55.33 115.29
CA LYS A 238 34.43 54.10 114.66
C LYS A 238 33.01 54.22 114.09
N VAL A 239 32.13 54.97 114.73
CA VAL A 239 30.77 55.27 114.25
C VAL A 239 30.87 56.16 113.02
N ASP A 240 31.62 57.25 113.06
CA ASP A 240 31.85 58.16 111.94
C ASP A 240 32.52 57.43 110.76
N PHE A 241 33.49 56.55 111.00
CA PHE A 241 34.07 55.68 109.97
C PHE A 241 33.07 54.65 109.43
N SER A 242 32.25 54.05 110.29
CA SER A 242 31.20 53.10 109.89
C SER A 242 30.07 53.80 109.12
N GLN A 243 29.76 55.04 109.48
CA GLN A 243 28.78 55.91 108.85
C GLN A 243 29.28 56.34 107.48
N SER A 244 30.53 56.82 107.37
CA SER A 244 31.18 57.09 106.09
C SER A 244 31.24 55.85 105.19
N SER A 245 31.59 54.66 105.73
CA SER A 245 31.55 53.41 104.96
C SER A 245 30.12 52.97 104.59
N PHE A 246 29.13 53.29 105.41
CA PHE A 246 27.72 53.04 105.13
C PHE A 246 27.20 53.99 104.05
N ASP A 247 27.57 55.26 104.08
CA ASP A 247 27.22 56.27 103.10
C ASP A 247 27.89 55.98 101.75
N GLU A 248 29.18 55.57 101.73
CA GLU A 248 29.85 55.05 100.53
C GLU A 248 29.14 53.83 99.94
N LYS A 249 28.74 52.86 100.78
CA LYS A 249 27.96 51.68 100.34
C LYS A 249 26.57 52.06 99.84
N THR A 250 25.95 53.07 100.44
CA THR A 250 24.62 53.57 100.05
C THR A 250 24.70 54.31 98.71
N GLU A 251 25.73 55.11 98.48
CA GLU A 251 26.01 55.72 97.18
C GLU A 251 26.40 54.69 96.12
N ALA A 252 27.21 53.69 96.46
CA ALA A 252 27.51 52.57 95.55
C ALA A 252 26.24 51.77 95.20
N PHE A 253 25.35 51.55 96.16
CA PHE A 253 24.04 50.92 95.93
C PHE A 253 23.15 51.78 95.04
N LYS A 254 23.03 53.09 95.28
CA LYS A 254 22.29 54.02 94.40
C LYS A 254 22.82 53.99 92.96
N ARG A 255 24.14 54.04 92.76
CA ARG A 255 24.77 53.94 91.43
C ARG A 255 24.44 52.60 90.76
N LYS A 256 24.55 51.48 91.48
CA LYS A 256 24.20 50.16 90.94
C LYS A 256 22.71 50.02 90.64
N ASN A 257 21.83 50.66 91.42
CA ASN A 257 20.40 50.64 91.18
C ASN A 257 20.01 51.48 89.94
N LEU A 258 20.71 52.61 89.71
CA LEU A 258 20.60 53.39 88.47
C LEU A 258 21.07 52.57 87.26
N GLU A 259 22.24 51.95 87.34
CA GLU A 259 22.79 51.05 86.30
C GLU A 259 21.83 49.89 86.00
N CYS A 260 21.22 49.27 87.01
CA CYS A 260 20.18 48.26 86.82
C CYS A 260 18.93 48.82 86.11
N SER A 261 18.52 50.05 86.42
CA SER A 261 17.39 50.70 85.74
C SER A 261 17.68 51.02 84.28
N GLU A 262 18.90 51.50 83.98
CA GLU A 262 19.35 51.77 82.61
C GLU A 262 19.44 50.48 81.79
N LEU A 263 20.00 49.41 82.35
CA LEU A 263 20.04 48.09 81.73
C LEU A 263 18.63 47.51 81.50
N LEU A 264 17.72 47.66 82.47
CA LEU A 264 16.32 47.23 82.32
C LEU A 264 15.62 47.98 81.17
N GLN A 265 15.85 49.29 81.05
CA GLN A 265 15.32 50.09 79.95
C GLN A 265 15.90 49.67 78.60
N GLN A 266 17.20 49.37 78.52
CA GLN A 266 17.82 48.83 77.30
C GLN A 266 17.25 47.46 76.92
N VAL A 267 17.02 46.56 77.88
CA VAL A 267 16.37 45.25 77.63
C VAL A 267 14.94 45.44 77.12
N LEU A 268 14.16 46.36 77.70
CA LEU A 268 12.81 46.66 77.22
C LEU A 268 12.80 47.18 75.78
N MET A 269 13.72 48.08 75.42
CA MET A 269 13.85 48.55 74.03
C MET A 269 14.31 47.42 73.09
N LYS A 270 15.22 46.55 73.52
CA LYS A 270 15.66 45.40 72.71
C LYS A 270 14.56 44.36 72.50
N ASN A 271 13.69 44.16 73.47
CA ASN A 271 12.51 43.31 73.30
C ASN A 271 11.52 43.92 72.28
N GLN A 272 11.35 45.25 72.28
CA GLN A 272 10.55 45.93 71.25
C GLN A 272 11.16 45.83 69.84
N ASP A 273 12.50 45.91 69.73
CA ASP A 273 13.21 45.64 68.46
C ASP A 273 12.96 44.20 67.97
N ILE A 274 13.00 43.22 68.88
CA ILE A 274 12.72 41.80 68.58
C ILE A 274 11.26 41.62 68.12
N ASP A 275 10.28 42.13 68.87
CA ASP A 275 8.85 42.06 68.51
C ASP A 275 8.55 42.69 67.13
N PHE A 276 9.32 43.71 66.74
CA PHE A 276 9.24 44.33 65.41
C PHE A 276 9.83 43.41 64.33
N LEU A 277 11.04 42.90 64.55
CA LEU A 277 11.73 42.02 63.60
C LEU A 277 11.00 40.68 63.40
N GLU A 278 10.39 40.11 64.45
CA GLU A 278 9.56 38.90 64.33
C GLU A 278 8.32 39.13 63.45
N LYS A 279 7.68 40.31 63.55
CA LYS A 279 6.57 40.70 62.68
C LYS A 279 7.02 40.89 61.23
N GLU A 280 8.15 41.55 61.03
CA GLU A 280 8.72 41.74 59.69
C GLU A 280 9.11 40.39 59.05
N GLN A 281 9.78 39.52 59.80
CA GLN A 281 10.12 38.16 59.37
C GLN A 281 8.86 37.36 58.98
N LYS A 282 7.80 37.43 59.79
CA LYS A 282 6.52 36.75 59.49
C LYS A 282 5.87 37.29 58.21
N ASN A 283 5.85 38.62 58.02
CA ASN A 283 5.32 39.25 56.82
C ASN A 283 6.12 38.83 55.56
N LEU A 284 7.45 38.75 55.67
CA LEU A 284 8.33 38.29 54.58
C LEU A 284 8.11 36.80 54.26
N GLN A 285 7.94 35.95 55.27
CA GLN A 285 7.59 34.53 55.06
C GLN A 285 6.24 34.36 54.37
N GLU A 286 5.24 35.16 54.74
CA GLU A 286 3.91 35.12 54.12
C GLU A 286 3.93 35.65 52.68
N LEU A 287 4.75 36.67 52.39
CA LEU A 287 5.01 37.13 51.03
C LEU A 287 5.71 36.07 50.16
N ILE A 288 6.76 35.42 50.69
CA ILE A 288 7.46 34.32 49.99
C ILE A 288 6.49 33.19 49.67
N ARG A 289 5.69 32.74 50.66
CA ARG A 289 4.71 31.66 50.44
C ARG A 289 3.68 32.03 49.37
N SER A 290 3.21 33.27 49.35
CA SER A 290 2.28 33.79 48.33
C SER A 290 2.91 33.79 46.93
N GLN A 291 4.20 34.12 46.81
CA GLN A 291 4.95 34.05 45.55
C GLN A 291 5.17 32.60 45.10
N GLU A 292 5.55 31.70 45.99
CA GLU A 292 5.71 30.26 45.72
C GLU A 292 4.39 29.64 45.23
N GLU A 293 3.28 29.88 45.93
CA GLU A 293 1.94 29.46 45.50
C GLU A 293 1.55 30.05 44.12
N GLY A 294 2.01 31.25 43.80
CA GLY A 294 1.81 31.90 42.50
C GLY A 294 2.59 31.20 41.38
N PHE A 295 3.89 31.00 41.56
CA PHE A 295 4.76 30.31 40.60
C PHE A 295 4.36 28.84 40.42
N GLU A 296 3.87 28.17 41.45
CA GLU A 296 3.38 26.79 41.34
C GLU A 296 2.10 26.71 40.50
N ARG A 297 1.17 27.69 40.64
CA ARG A 297 0.00 27.82 39.76
C ARG A 297 0.40 28.07 38.30
N GLU A 298 1.33 28.99 38.04
CA GLU A 298 1.85 29.25 36.69
C GLU A 298 2.54 28.02 36.09
N SER A 299 3.40 27.33 36.86
CA SER A 299 4.06 26.09 36.45
C SER A 299 3.03 25.00 36.11
N SER A 300 1.96 24.88 36.89
CA SER A 300 0.88 23.92 36.65
C SER A 300 0.11 24.24 35.35
N MET A 301 -0.22 25.51 35.10
CA MET A 301 -0.85 25.95 33.84
C MET A 301 0.05 25.66 32.63
N LEU A 302 1.34 26.01 32.71
CA LEU A 302 2.31 25.75 31.64
C LEU A 302 2.49 24.25 31.37
N LYS A 303 2.55 23.40 32.41
CA LYS A 303 2.59 21.94 32.26
C LYS A 303 1.34 21.41 31.56
N ALA A 304 0.15 21.90 31.93
CA ALA A 304 -1.10 21.51 31.29
C ALA A 304 -1.17 21.93 29.81
N GLU A 305 -0.64 23.11 29.48
CA GLU A 305 -0.56 23.59 28.09
C GLU A 305 0.47 22.81 27.26
N ILE A 306 1.65 22.52 27.80
CA ILE A 306 2.64 21.62 27.17
C ILE A 306 2.00 20.24 26.90
N SER A 307 1.34 19.64 27.90
CA SER A 307 0.64 18.36 27.72
C SER A 307 -0.54 18.41 26.73
N LYS A 308 -1.09 19.59 26.43
CA LYS A 308 -2.09 19.78 25.37
C LYS A 308 -1.43 19.90 23.99
N LEU A 309 -0.34 20.66 23.88
CA LEU A 309 0.44 20.81 22.66
C LEU A 309 1.06 19.47 22.22
N GLU A 310 1.65 18.70 23.13
CA GLU A 310 2.19 17.36 22.84
C GLU A 310 1.13 16.39 22.28
N ARG A 311 -0.10 16.44 22.81
CA ARG A 311 -1.22 15.65 22.29
C ARG A 311 -1.62 16.10 20.88
N SER A 312 -1.75 17.41 20.67
CA SER A 312 -2.05 17.99 19.34
C SER A 312 -0.98 17.61 18.30
N VAL A 313 0.30 17.70 18.65
CA VAL A 313 1.41 17.29 17.77
C VAL A 313 1.33 15.79 17.44
N LYS A 314 1.11 14.92 18.44
CA LYS A 314 0.93 13.48 18.21
C LYS A 314 -0.26 13.17 17.30
N GLU A 315 -1.38 13.86 17.49
CA GLU A 315 -2.59 13.72 16.65
C GLU A 315 -2.28 14.11 15.20
N VAL A 316 -1.73 15.31 14.97
CA VAL A 316 -1.32 15.79 13.63
C VAL A 316 -0.32 14.84 12.97
N SER A 317 0.70 14.39 13.70
CA SER A 317 1.68 13.41 13.18
C SER A 317 1.00 12.10 12.77
N SER A 318 0.08 11.57 13.59
CA SER A 318 -0.62 10.31 13.26
C SER A 318 -1.53 10.44 12.03
N VAL A 319 -2.25 11.57 11.91
CA VAL A 319 -3.09 11.86 10.73
C VAL A 319 -2.23 12.00 9.48
N HIS A 320 -1.10 12.70 9.57
CA HIS A 320 -0.19 12.88 8.44
C HIS A 320 0.49 11.57 8.03
N GLU A 321 0.90 10.71 8.98
CA GLU A 321 1.46 9.40 8.70
C GLU A 321 0.45 8.47 8.00
N ILE A 322 -0.81 8.50 8.43
CA ILE A 322 -1.90 7.76 7.77
C ILE A 322 -2.16 8.30 6.35
N ALA A 323 -2.18 9.62 6.17
CA ALA A 323 -2.34 10.24 4.86
C ALA A 323 -1.21 9.84 3.89
N LEU A 324 0.05 9.96 4.31
CA LEU A 324 1.21 9.54 3.51
C LEU A 324 1.19 8.05 3.17
N LYS A 325 0.82 7.17 4.13
CA LYS A 325 0.67 5.73 3.85
C LYS A 325 -0.41 5.46 2.80
N ASN A 326 -1.53 6.20 2.84
CA ASN A 326 -2.57 6.08 1.84
C ASN A 326 -2.12 6.59 0.46
N GLU A 327 -1.43 7.74 0.39
CA GLU A 327 -0.85 8.27 -0.85
C GLU A 327 0.17 7.30 -1.47
N ILE A 328 1.07 6.71 -0.66
CA ILE A 328 2.04 5.70 -1.09
C ILE A 328 1.32 4.45 -1.62
N ASN A 329 0.26 3.98 -0.95
CA ASN A 329 -0.52 2.83 -1.40
C ASN A 329 -1.23 3.10 -2.74
N VAL A 330 -1.86 4.27 -2.91
CA VAL A 330 -2.49 4.68 -4.17
C VAL A 330 -1.45 4.83 -5.28
N GLY A 331 -0.29 5.43 -4.98
CA GLY A 331 0.85 5.53 -5.89
C GLY A 331 1.35 4.16 -6.34
N SER A 332 1.50 3.21 -5.42
CA SER A 332 1.91 1.83 -5.72
C SER A 332 0.90 1.10 -6.61
N GLN A 333 -0.40 1.23 -6.34
CA GLN A 333 -1.45 0.66 -7.19
C GLN A 333 -1.44 1.26 -8.61
N ASN A 334 -1.23 2.56 -8.74
CA ASN A 334 -1.09 3.25 -10.03
C ASN A 334 0.15 2.79 -10.81
N ILE A 335 1.29 2.60 -10.12
CA ILE A 335 2.52 2.03 -10.72
C ILE A 335 2.24 0.62 -11.24
N GLN A 336 1.66 -0.27 -10.42
CA GLN A 336 1.31 -1.63 -10.88
C GLN A 336 0.34 -1.64 -12.06
N ALA A 337 -0.63 -0.73 -12.10
CA ALA A 337 -1.53 -0.59 -13.24
C ALA A 337 -0.78 -0.18 -14.51
N LYS A 338 0.16 0.77 -14.41
CA LYS A 338 1.02 1.20 -15.51
C LYS A 338 2.01 0.13 -15.95
N GLU A 339 2.56 -0.67 -15.03
CA GLU A 339 3.41 -1.81 -15.37
C GLU A 339 2.66 -2.89 -16.16
N ARG A 340 1.39 -3.18 -15.81
CA ARG A 340 0.51 -4.07 -16.59
C ARG A 340 0.23 -3.51 -17.98
N GLU A 341 -0.05 -2.22 -18.09
CA GLU A 341 -0.27 -1.52 -19.37
C GLU A 341 0.99 -1.59 -20.26
N ILE A 342 2.17 -1.29 -19.70
CA ILE A 342 3.47 -1.41 -20.39
C ILE A 342 3.71 -2.86 -20.83
N SER A 343 3.37 -3.85 -20.00
CA SER A 343 3.56 -5.26 -20.32
C SER A 343 2.67 -5.71 -21.48
N LYS A 344 1.43 -5.21 -21.52
CA LYS A 344 0.52 -5.42 -22.66
C LYS A 344 1.06 -4.74 -23.93
N LEU A 345 1.46 -3.46 -23.84
CA LEU A 345 2.02 -2.72 -24.98
C LEU A 345 3.28 -3.39 -25.55
N LYS A 346 4.16 -3.95 -24.70
CA LYS A 346 5.31 -4.76 -25.16
C LYS A 346 4.87 -5.98 -25.97
N MET A 347 3.86 -6.71 -25.50
CA MET A 347 3.31 -7.86 -26.23
C MET A 347 2.66 -7.45 -27.56
N ASP A 348 1.92 -6.34 -27.58
CA ASP A 348 1.32 -5.78 -28.79
C ASP A 348 2.39 -5.34 -29.80
N ILE A 349 3.50 -4.72 -29.35
CA ILE A 349 4.67 -4.40 -30.19
C ILE A 349 5.28 -5.68 -30.78
N THR A 350 5.57 -6.71 -29.98
CA THR A 350 6.14 -7.98 -30.48
C THR A 350 5.23 -8.66 -31.50
N ASN A 351 3.90 -8.59 -31.30
CA ASN A 351 2.93 -9.10 -32.27
C ASN A 351 2.96 -8.32 -33.60
N LEU A 352 3.10 -6.99 -33.55
CA LEU A 352 3.21 -6.13 -34.74
C LEU A 352 4.54 -6.34 -35.48
N GLU A 353 5.66 -6.51 -34.76
CA GLU A 353 6.97 -6.85 -35.35
C GLU A 353 6.92 -8.19 -36.10
N GLU A 354 6.24 -9.19 -35.53
CA GLU A 354 6.04 -10.50 -36.16
C GLU A 354 5.10 -10.43 -37.37
N GLN A 355 4.05 -9.60 -37.33
CA GLN A 355 3.22 -9.32 -38.51
C GLN A 355 4.03 -8.64 -39.63
N LEU A 356 4.87 -7.66 -39.29
CA LEU A 356 5.74 -6.98 -40.24
C LEU A 356 6.75 -7.94 -40.90
N ARG A 357 7.33 -8.86 -40.13
CA ARG A 357 8.21 -9.93 -40.67
C ARG A 357 7.50 -10.81 -41.69
N ARG A 358 6.25 -11.21 -41.42
CA ARG A 358 5.44 -12.00 -42.36
C ARG A 358 5.12 -11.22 -43.63
N GLN A 359 4.74 -9.95 -43.50
CA GLN A 359 4.51 -9.08 -44.67
C GLN A 359 5.77 -8.91 -45.52
N ASN A 360 6.95 -8.76 -44.90
CA ASN A 360 8.22 -8.70 -45.64
C ASN A 360 8.50 -10.02 -46.38
N PHE A 361 8.25 -11.18 -45.76
CA PHE A 361 8.38 -12.48 -46.43
C PHE A 361 7.43 -12.62 -47.63
N ASP A 362 6.18 -12.16 -47.50
CA ASP A 362 5.21 -12.13 -48.60
C ASP A 362 5.66 -11.18 -49.74
N ILE A 363 6.27 -10.04 -49.39
CA ILE A 363 6.85 -9.10 -50.36
C ILE A 363 8.02 -9.76 -51.09
N ASP A 364 8.96 -10.40 -50.38
CA ASP A 364 10.11 -11.10 -50.99
C ASP A 364 9.68 -12.30 -51.84
N SER A 365 8.58 -12.97 -51.48
CA SER A 365 7.96 -14.01 -52.30
C SER A 365 7.38 -13.42 -53.58
N ARG A 366 6.60 -12.33 -53.50
CA ARG A 366 6.04 -11.65 -54.68
C ARG A 366 7.12 -11.06 -55.58
N GLN A 367 8.21 -10.55 -55.01
CA GLN A 367 9.35 -10.05 -55.78
C GLN A 367 10.01 -11.17 -56.59
N ARG A 368 10.19 -12.37 -56.01
CA ARG A 368 10.67 -13.55 -56.75
C ARG A 368 9.73 -13.92 -57.90
N THR A 369 8.41 -14.00 -57.66
CA THR A 369 7.44 -14.25 -58.74
C THR A 369 7.43 -13.15 -59.81
N ILE A 370 7.68 -11.88 -59.46
CA ILE A 370 7.84 -10.79 -60.44
C ILE A 370 9.12 -10.97 -61.27
N VAL A 371 10.21 -11.51 -60.71
CA VAL A 371 11.42 -11.85 -61.46
C VAL A 371 11.17 -13.03 -62.41
N GLU A 372 10.59 -14.13 -61.91
CA GLU A 372 10.20 -15.30 -62.71
C GLU A 372 9.31 -14.90 -63.91
N LEU A 373 8.26 -14.10 -63.66
CA LEU A 373 7.38 -13.59 -64.72
C LEU A 373 8.09 -12.64 -65.71
N ARG A 374 9.13 -11.90 -65.28
CA ARG A 374 9.94 -11.08 -66.20
C ARG A 374 10.83 -11.94 -67.09
N GLU A 375 11.41 -13.01 -66.54
CA GLU A 375 12.19 -13.99 -67.29
C GLU A 375 11.31 -14.73 -68.30
N GLU A 376 10.11 -15.18 -67.91
CA GLU A 376 9.11 -15.72 -68.84
C GLU A 376 8.75 -14.72 -69.95
N ILE A 377 8.42 -13.47 -69.62
CA ILE A 377 8.11 -12.44 -70.63
C ILE A 377 9.29 -12.21 -71.58
N GLN A 378 10.53 -12.26 -71.09
CA GLN A 378 11.72 -12.16 -71.93
C GLN A 378 11.83 -13.37 -72.87
N HIS A 379 11.63 -14.59 -72.37
CA HIS A 379 11.60 -15.79 -73.22
C HIS A 379 10.52 -15.71 -74.30
N TRP A 380 9.28 -15.30 -73.96
CA TRP A 380 8.22 -15.05 -74.95
C TRP A 380 8.60 -14.01 -76.01
N GLN A 381 9.37 -12.98 -75.64
CA GLN A 381 9.89 -11.98 -76.60
C GLN A 381 10.99 -12.55 -77.50
N GLU A 382 11.88 -13.38 -76.96
CA GLU A 382 12.93 -14.07 -77.71
C GLU A 382 12.34 -15.10 -78.68
N ASP A 383 11.37 -15.90 -78.24
CA ASP A 383 10.63 -16.85 -79.08
C ASP A 383 9.88 -16.13 -80.20
N LYS A 384 9.19 -15.02 -79.91
CA LYS A 384 8.55 -14.19 -80.94
C LYS A 384 9.56 -13.64 -81.96
N LYS A 385 10.76 -13.26 -81.51
CA LYS A 385 11.85 -12.78 -82.38
C LYS A 385 12.45 -13.91 -83.23
N ASN A 386 12.50 -15.13 -82.70
CA ASN A 386 12.95 -16.32 -83.43
C ASN A 386 11.90 -16.80 -84.44
N ALA A 387 10.61 -16.79 -84.08
CA ALA A 387 9.50 -17.04 -85.01
C ALA A 387 9.53 -16.05 -86.18
N SER A 388 9.68 -14.74 -85.91
CA SER A 388 9.79 -13.71 -86.95
C SER A 388 11.01 -13.90 -87.88
N LYS A 389 12.13 -14.44 -87.38
CA LYS A 389 13.28 -14.83 -88.22
C LYS A 389 12.95 -16.03 -89.10
N ASN A 390 12.28 -17.04 -88.56
CA ASN A 390 11.89 -18.24 -89.31
C ASN A 390 10.87 -17.89 -90.41
N GLU A 391 9.85 -17.09 -90.09
CA GLU A 391 8.92 -16.52 -91.08
C GLU A 391 9.64 -15.72 -92.17
N SER A 392 10.67 -14.94 -91.81
CA SER A 392 11.48 -14.20 -92.77
C SER A 392 12.30 -15.11 -93.69
N GLN A 393 12.78 -16.26 -93.20
CA GLN A 393 13.47 -17.28 -94.00
C GLN A 393 12.50 -18.03 -94.92
N GLU A 394 11.30 -18.37 -94.42
CA GLU A 394 10.24 -19.02 -95.20
C GLU A 394 9.74 -18.10 -96.32
N ILE A 395 9.53 -16.80 -96.04
CA ILE A 395 9.22 -15.79 -97.06
C ILE A 395 10.34 -15.67 -98.12
N ALA A 396 11.60 -15.76 -97.73
CA ALA A 396 12.72 -15.74 -98.67
C ALA A 396 12.73 -16.99 -99.59
N TYR A 397 12.48 -18.17 -99.02
CA TYR A 397 12.37 -19.42 -99.76
C TYR A 397 11.18 -19.42 -100.74
N LEU A 398 10.02 -18.93 -100.30
CA LEU A 398 8.83 -18.80 -101.13
C LEU A 398 9.02 -17.80 -102.28
N ARG A 399 9.73 -16.68 -102.06
CA ARG A 399 10.12 -15.74 -103.13
C ARG A 399 11.00 -16.42 -104.19
N GLN A 400 12.01 -17.17 -103.76
CA GLN A 400 12.88 -17.92 -104.69
C GLN A 400 12.09 -18.95 -105.51
N ALA A 401 11.09 -19.61 -104.92
CA ALA A 401 10.21 -20.54 -105.62
C ALA A 401 9.26 -19.84 -106.63
N ILE A 402 8.84 -18.61 -106.35
CA ILE A 402 8.04 -17.78 -107.29
C ILE A 402 8.91 -17.36 -108.49
N ASP A 403 10.12 -16.83 -108.26
CA ASP A 403 11.03 -16.41 -109.33
C ASP A 403 11.35 -17.58 -110.30
N GLU A 404 11.53 -18.79 -109.76
CA GLU A 404 11.77 -19.99 -110.55
C GLU A 404 10.53 -20.43 -111.36
N LYS A 405 9.31 -20.19 -110.84
CA LYS A 405 8.06 -20.41 -111.56
C LYS A 405 7.81 -19.38 -112.67
N GLU A 406 8.19 -18.12 -112.46
CA GLU A 406 8.11 -17.11 -113.52
C GLU A 406 9.03 -17.44 -114.70
N ARG A 407 10.25 -17.94 -114.45
CA ARG A 407 11.16 -18.43 -115.49
C ARG A 407 10.56 -19.56 -116.33
N GLN A 408 9.88 -20.51 -115.68
CA GLN A 408 9.19 -21.62 -116.35
C GLN A 408 8.07 -21.10 -117.27
N LEU A 409 7.27 -20.14 -116.80
CA LEU A 409 6.19 -19.53 -117.59
C LEU A 409 6.71 -18.69 -118.77
N ILE A 410 7.86 -18.03 -118.63
CA ILE A 410 8.52 -17.32 -119.74
C ILE A 410 8.95 -18.30 -120.83
N ALA A 411 9.61 -19.42 -120.45
CA ALA A 411 10.01 -20.45 -121.40
C ALA A 411 8.82 -21.13 -122.11
N GLU A 412 7.69 -21.34 -121.41
CA GLU A 412 6.45 -21.83 -122.04
C GLU A 412 5.85 -20.81 -123.02
N ARG A 413 5.86 -19.52 -122.69
CA ARG A 413 5.41 -18.45 -123.60
C ARG A 413 6.25 -18.39 -124.88
N GLU A 414 7.57 -18.48 -124.77
CA GLU A 414 8.46 -18.50 -125.94
C GLU A 414 8.19 -19.73 -126.82
N ARG A 415 8.00 -20.90 -126.22
CA ARG A 415 7.64 -22.13 -126.94
C ARG A 415 6.32 -22.00 -127.69
N ILE A 416 5.28 -21.43 -127.07
CA ILE A 416 3.99 -21.18 -127.71
C ILE A 416 4.11 -20.15 -128.84
N SER A 417 4.93 -19.10 -128.67
CA SER A 417 5.19 -18.08 -129.69
C SER A 417 5.82 -18.69 -130.95
N ILE A 418 6.81 -19.57 -130.79
CA ILE A 418 7.46 -20.31 -131.89
C ILE A 418 6.45 -21.24 -132.61
N GLU A 419 5.53 -21.87 -131.87
CA GLU A 419 4.49 -22.72 -132.45
C GLU A 419 3.45 -21.91 -133.27
N ILE A 420 3.09 -20.71 -132.81
CA ILE A 420 2.22 -19.80 -133.57
C ILE A 420 2.92 -19.33 -134.85
N GLU A 421 4.19 -18.94 -134.76
CA GLU A 421 4.95 -18.41 -135.91
C GLU A 421 5.16 -19.47 -137.00
N THR A 422 5.37 -20.74 -136.61
CA THR A 422 5.50 -21.86 -137.55
C THR A 422 4.16 -22.23 -138.21
N ARG A 423 3.03 -22.18 -137.48
CA ARG A 423 1.69 -22.36 -138.07
C ARG A 423 1.33 -21.25 -139.05
N GLU A 424 1.66 -19.99 -138.76
CA GLU A 424 1.36 -18.87 -139.68
C GLU A 424 2.21 -18.93 -140.96
N LYS A 425 3.49 -19.30 -140.87
CA LYS A 425 4.34 -19.59 -142.05
C LYS A 425 3.73 -20.70 -142.93
N HIS A 426 3.12 -21.72 -142.32
CA HIS A 426 2.45 -22.80 -143.05
C HIS A 426 1.15 -22.32 -143.75
N ARG A 427 0.36 -21.47 -143.09
CA ARG A 427 -0.86 -20.85 -143.64
C ARG A 427 -0.56 -19.96 -144.85
N ILE A 428 0.52 -19.16 -144.78
CA ILE A 428 0.98 -18.31 -145.89
C ILE A 428 1.40 -19.16 -147.10
N LYS A 429 2.10 -20.29 -146.86
CA LYS A 429 2.50 -21.20 -147.95
C LYS A 429 1.30 -21.76 -148.71
N GLN A 430 0.30 -22.30 -147.99
CA GLN A 430 -0.93 -22.80 -148.60
C GLN A 430 -1.66 -21.71 -149.39
N LYS A 431 -1.74 -20.49 -148.85
CA LYS A 431 -2.41 -19.37 -149.55
C LYS A 431 -1.79 -19.04 -150.91
N ASN A 432 -0.48 -19.22 -151.07
CA ASN A 432 0.21 -19.00 -152.34
C ASN A 432 -0.02 -20.16 -153.32
N GLU A 433 0.03 -21.41 -152.86
CA GLU A 433 -0.26 -22.60 -153.68
C GLU A 433 -1.69 -22.55 -154.26
N TRP A 434 -2.68 -22.08 -153.47
CA TRP A 434 -4.06 -21.85 -153.96
C TRP A 434 -4.18 -20.68 -154.97
N ALA A 435 -3.32 -19.66 -154.87
CA ALA A 435 -3.33 -18.54 -155.81
C ALA A 435 -2.82 -18.93 -157.21
N GLU A 436 -1.79 -19.79 -157.27
CA GLU A 436 -1.24 -20.31 -158.53
C GLU A 436 -2.27 -21.19 -159.27
N ILE A 437 -2.95 -22.10 -158.55
CA ILE A 437 -4.04 -22.93 -159.09
C ILE A 437 -5.17 -22.06 -159.65
N TYR A 438 -5.55 -20.99 -158.95
CA TYR A 438 -6.60 -20.07 -159.40
C TYR A 438 -6.20 -19.28 -160.65
N THR A 439 -4.93 -18.88 -160.79
CA THR A 439 -4.45 -18.21 -162.02
C THR A 439 -4.35 -19.13 -163.23
N GLY A 440 -4.04 -20.42 -163.03
CA GLY A 440 -4.03 -21.44 -164.09
C GLY A 440 -5.42 -21.68 -164.65
N LEU A 441 -6.38 -22.03 -163.79
CA LEU A 441 -7.78 -22.27 -164.19
C LEU A 441 -8.42 -21.04 -164.86
N LYS A 442 -8.02 -19.82 -164.48
CA LYS A 442 -8.48 -18.57 -165.10
C LYS A 442 -7.97 -18.38 -166.54
N HIS A 443 -6.80 -18.93 -166.90
CA HIS A 443 -6.33 -18.92 -168.28
C HIS A 443 -7.05 -19.98 -169.14
N GLU A 444 -7.18 -21.22 -168.67
CA GLU A 444 -7.87 -22.28 -169.41
C GLU A 444 -9.34 -21.91 -169.71
N ILE A 445 -10.07 -21.36 -168.73
CA ILE A 445 -11.46 -20.89 -168.93
C ILE A 445 -11.54 -19.75 -169.97
N LYS A 446 -10.48 -18.97 -170.15
CA LYS A 446 -10.42 -17.89 -171.15
C LYS A 446 -10.19 -18.44 -172.56
N GLU A 447 -9.36 -19.47 -172.71
CA GLU A 447 -9.14 -20.17 -173.99
C GLU A 447 -10.39 -20.93 -174.42
N TYR A 448 -10.99 -21.74 -173.54
CA TYR A 448 -12.22 -22.50 -173.86
C TYR A 448 -13.40 -21.61 -174.26
N LYS A 449 -13.51 -20.39 -173.71
CA LYS A 449 -14.54 -19.43 -174.14
C LYS A 449 -14.34 -18.95 -175.58
N GLN A 450 -13.11 -18.83 -176.06
CA GLN A 450 -12.84 -18.42 -177.43
C GLN A 450 -13.17 -19.56 -178.42
N THR A 451 -12.78 -20.80 -178.10
CA THR A 451 -13.03 -21.97 -178.96
C THR A 451 -14.54 -22.27 -179.14
N ILE A 452 -15.36 -21.97 -178.13
CA ILE A 452 -16.82 -22.17 -178.20
C ILE A 452 -17.49 -21.11 -179.10
N LEU A 453 -16.98 -19.89 -179.14
CA LEU A 453 -17.49 -18.83 -180.03
C LEU A 453 -17.29 -19.21 -181.50
N ASP A 454 -16.07 -19.59 -181.87
CA ASP A 454 -15.72 -19.95 -183.26
C ASP A 454 -16.51 -21.16 -183.79
N LEU A 455 -16.85 -22.13 -182.91
CA LEU A 455 -17.65 -23.31 -183.25
C LEU A 455 -19.17 -23.05 -183.35
N THR A 456 -19.66 -21.90 -182.87
CA THR A 456 -21.10 -21.60 -182.86
C THR A 456 -21.56 -20.98 -184.18
N GLU A 457 -20.80 -20.04 -184.76
CA GLU A 457 -21.13 -19.42 -186.05
C GLU A 457 -21.13 -20.42 -187.22
N ASP A 458 -20.28 -21.45 -187.16
CA ASP A 458 -20.11 -22.44 -188.23
C ASP A 458 -21.21 -23.53 -188.26
N ARG A 459 -22.06 -23.55 -187.21
CA ARG A 459 -23.19 -24.48 -187.06
C ARG A 459 -24.50 -23.91 -187.61
N GLU A 460 -24.73 -22.60 -187.48
CA GLU A 460 -25.98 -21.96 -187.91
C GLU A 460 -26.15 -21.94 -189.44
N ARG A 461 -25.06 -21.77 -190.21
CA ARG A 461 -25.14 -21.76 -191.70
C ARG A 461 -25.52 -23.11 -192.33
N ARG A 462 -25.37 -24.23 -191.61
CA ARG A 462 -25.70 -25.58 -192.11
C ARG A 462 -27.12 -26.05 -191.77
N GLY A 463 -27.84 -25.33 -190.91
CA GLY A 463 -29.16 -25.75 -190.42
C GLY A 463 -30.35 -25.49 -191.36
N LEU A 464 -30.21 -24.60 -192.35
CA LEU A 464 -31.33 -24.06 -193.13
C LEU A 464 -31.77 -24.92 -194.34
N GLN A 465 -31.26 -26.16 -194.48
CA GLN A 465 -31.38 -26.95 -195.72
C GLN A 465 -31.94 -28.39 -195.56
N SER A 466 -32.42 -28.82 -194.39
CA SER A 466 -32.77 -30.25 -194.15
C SER A 466 -34.00 -30.54 -193.26
N CYS A 467 -34.99 -29.65 -193.20
CA CYS A 467 -36.21 -29.90 -192.43
C CYS A 467 -37.51 -29.61 -193.22
N MET A 468 -37.68 -30.28 -194.37
CA MET A 468 -38.90 -30.27 -195.20
C MET A 468 -39.08 -31.63 -195.90
N ARG A 469 -39.34 -32.66 -195.07
CA ARG A 469 -39.80 -34.05 -195.30
C ARG A 469 -39.06 -35.00 -194.34
N GLU A 470 -39.68 -35.98 -193.68
CA GLU A 470 -41.07 -36.43 -193.72
C GLU A 470 -41.49 -36.90 -192.33
N ASN A 471 -42.70 -36.51 -191.91
CA ASN A 471 -43.34 -36.99 -190.70
C ASN A 471 -44.83 -37.08 -191.01
N GLU A 472 -45.30 -38.18 -191.60
CA GLU A 472 -46.72 -38.56 -191.67
C GLU A 472 -46.92 -39.98 -192.25
N LEU A 473 -47.89 -40.72 -191.68
CA LEU A 473 -48.35 -42.08 -192.01
C LEU A 473 -47.49 -43.23 -191.43
N ALA A 474 -47.62 -43.62 -190.15
CA ALA A 474 -48.80 -43.97 -189.32
C ALA A 474 -49.28 -45.44 -189.48
N GLU A 475 -48.62 -46.35 -188.78
CA GLU A 475 -49.26 -47.59 -188.28
C GLU A 475 -49.57 -47.44 -186.80
N ASN A 476 -50.68 -46.75 -186.59
CA ASN A 476 -51.24 -46.44 -185.30
C ASN A 476 -51.92 -47.68 -184.69
N GLN A 477 -51.54 -47.98 -183.44
CA GLN A 477 -52.49 -48.04 -182.31
C GLN A 477 -53.34 -49.34 -182.17
N ILE A 478 -53.78 -49.78 -180.98
CA ILE A 478 -53.73 -49.17 -179.63
C ILE A 478 -53.76 -50.30 -178.57
N ASN A 479 -52.92 -50.24 -177.52
CA ASN A 479 -53.37 -50.04 -176.11
C ASN A 479 -53.78 -51.37 -175.41
N ILE A 480 -53.84 -51.50 -174.08
CA ILE A 480 -53.79 -50.51 -173.00
C ILE A 480 -52.94 -51.04 -171.82
N ARG A 481 -51.71 -50.57 -171.51
CA ARG A 481 -50.56 -50.32 -172.39
C ARG A 481 -49.24 -50.58 -171.62
N SER A 482 -48.86 -51.86 -171.45
CA SER A 482 -47.55 -52.39 -170.96
C SER A 482 -46.61 -51.35 -170.30
N GLN A 483 -46.75 -51.11 -168.99
CA GLN A 483 -46.63 -49.75 -168.43
C GLN A 483 -45.59 -49.55 -167.32
N ASN A 484 -45.48 -50.49 -166.37
CA ASN A 484 -45.19 -50.14 -164.97
C ASN A 484 -43.74 -50.28 -164.45
N GLU A 485 -43.14 -51.45 -164.25
CA GLU A 485 -42.91 -52.66 -165.06
C GLU A 485 -41.84 -52.48 -166.15
N SER A 486 -40.70 -51.87 -165.79
CA SER A 486 -39.68 -52.80 -165.25
C SER A 486 -38.94 -52.40 -163.96
N MET A 487 -38.73 -51.10 -163.65
CA MET A 487 -37.87 -50.72 -162.50
C MET A 487 -38.47 -49.73 -161.48
N LYS A 488 -39.56 -49.01 -161.81
CA LYS A 488 -40.52 -48.56 -160.77
C LYS A 488 -41.40 -49.69 -160.23
N GLN A 489 -41.19 -50.91 -160.73
CA GLN A 489 -41.79 -52.17 -160.32
C GLN A 489 -41.07 -52.77 -159.10
N LYS A 490 -39.79 -53.11 -159.27
CA LYS A 490 -39.04 -53.97 -158.32
C LYS A 490 -38.71 -53.35 -156.96
N MET A 491 -38.91 -52.04 -156.77
CA MET A 491 -38.86 -51.38 -155.45
C MET A 491 -40.25 -50.97 -154.90
N LYS A 492 -41.28 -50.81 -155.74
CA LYS A 492 -42.66 -50.67 -155.22
C LYS A 492 -43.31 -52.01 -154.90
N GLU A 493 -42.87 -53.11 -155.51
CA GLU A 493 -43.40 -54.44 -155.22
C GLU A 493 -43.02 -54.92 -153.83
N ARG A 494 -41.76 -54.77 -153.37
CA ARG A 494 -41.41 -55.20 -152.00
C ARG A 494 -42.01 -54.33 -150.89
N ASP A 495 -42.08 -53.01 -151.08
CA ASP A 495 -42.66 -52.11 -150.06
C ASP A 495 -44.20 -52.10 -150.07
N ASN A 496 -44.85 -52.59 -151.14
CA ASN A 496 -46.28 -52.89 -151.14
C ASN A 496 -46.61 -54.34 -150.74
N GLU A 497 -45.77 -55.34 -151.06
CA GLU A 497 -45.95 -56.72 -150.56
C GLU A 497 -45.93 -56.76 -149.04
N ILE A 498 -44.99 -56.04 -148.40
CA ILE A 498 -44.92 -55.97 -146.94
C ILE A 498 -46.18 -55.31 -146.35
N LYS A 499 -46.79 -54.33 -147.03
CA LYS A 499 -48.05 -53.72 -146.60
C LYS A 499 -49.27 -54.62 -146.82
N SER A 500 -49.41 -55.26 -147.97
CA SER A 500 -50.56 -56.14 -148.25
C SER A 500 -50.50 -57.45 -147.46
N LEU A 501 -49.31 -57.97 -147.18
CA LEU A 501 -49.15 -59.12 -146.28
C LEU A 501 -49.51 -58.74 -144.84
N TRP A 502 -49.26 -57.49 -144.40
CA TRP A 502 -49.71 -57.01 -143.09
C TRP A 502 -51.24 -56.81 -143.02
N GLU A 503 -51.86 -56.29 -144.07
CA GLU A 503 -53.33 -56.14 -144.15
C GLU A 503 -54.03 -57.52 -144.19
N ILE A 504 -53.53 -58.49 -144.96
CA ILE A 504 -54.11 -59.85 -145.01
C ILE A 504 -53.81 -60.67 -143.75
N ILE A 505 -52.66 -60.50 -143.09
CA ILE A 505 -52.43 -61.07 -141.75
C ILE A 505 -53.42 -60.47 -140.74
N SER A 506 -53.77 -59.19 -140.89
CA SER A 506 -54.78 -58.51 -140.05
C SER A 506 -56.22 -58.96 -140.35
N GLU A 507 -56.53 -59.41 -141.57
CA GLU A 507 -57.83 -60.00 -141.93
C GLU A 507 -57.94 -61.49 -141.55
N LEU A 508 -56.85 -62.27 -141.71
CA LEU A 508 -56.75 -63.65 -141.23
C LEU A 508 -56.92 -63.75 -139.70
N GLN A 509 -56.44 -62.76 -138.95
CA GLN A 509 -56.68 -62.69 -137.49
C GLN A 509 -58.09 -62.21 -137.10
N ARG A 510 -58.91 -61.72 -138.03
CA ARG A 510 -60.28 -61.24 -137.74
C ARG A 510 -61.42 -62.17 -138.12
N THR A 511 -61.15 -63.29 -138.82
CA THR A 511 -62.23 -64.17 -139.33
C THR A 511 -62.16 -65.65 -138.90
N ASP A 512 -61.14 -66.10 -138.15
CA ASP A 512 -61.13 -67.46 -137.55
C ASP A 512 -61.63 -67.50 -136.08
N MET A 513 -62.48 -66.53 -135.71
CA MET A 513 -63.29 -66.54 -134.47
C MET A 513 -64.81 -66.47 -134.75
N THR A 514 -65.23 -66.72 -136.00
CA THR A 514 -66.57 -67.26 -136.30
C THR A 514 -66.45 -68.51 -137.16
N LYS A 515 -66.19 -69.66 -136.50
CA LYS A 515 -65.99 -71.01 -137.08
C LYS A 515 -64.68 -71.11 -137.90
N GLY A 516 -63.52 -71.46 -137.33
CA GLY A 516 -63.26 -72.14 -136.05
C GLY A 516 -63.00 -73.65 -136.20
N ARG A 517 -61.84 -74.06 -135.66
CA ARG A 517 -61.46 -75.42 -135.21
C ARG A 517 -61.06 -76.45 -136.28
N ILE A 518 -60.24 -77.41 -135.82
CA ILE A 518 -59.84 -78.71 -136.42
C ILE A 518 -58.64 -78.65 -137.37
N ASP A 519 -57.70 -79.59 -137.38
CA ASP A 519 -57.14 -80.52 -136.37
C ASP A 519 -55.92 -81.16 -137.06
N PHE A 520 -54.84 -81.45 -136.34
CA PHE A 520 -53.58 -81.95 -136.93
C PHE A 520 -53.60 -83.45 -137.28
N ASN A 521 -54.76 -84.11 -137.14
CA ASN A 521 -54.96 -85.52 -137.50
C ASN A 521 -55.98 -85.76 -138.64
N ASP A 522 -56.57 -84.71 -139.26
CA ASP A 522 -57.36 -84.91 -140.47
C ASP A 522 -56.46 -85.00 -141.71
N VAL A 523 -56.60 -86.11 -142.44
CA VAL A 523 -55.92 -86.35 -143.73
C VAL A 523 -56.27 -85.24 -144.74
N LYS A 524 -57.45 -84.60 -144.66
CA LYS A 524 -57.76 -83.42 -145.49
C LYS A 524 -56.90 -82.20 -145.18
N THR A 525 -56.55 -81.95 -143.92
CA THR A 525 -55.69 -80.81 -143.53
C THR A 525 -54.26 -81.04 -144.02
N LEU A 526 -53.75 -82.28 -143.96
CA LEU A 526 -52.48 -82.67 -144.57
C LEU A 526 -52.52 -82.63 -146.11
N ILE A 527 -53.65 -82.95 -146.74
CA ILE A 527 -53.87 -82.81 -148.19
C ILE A 527 -53.91 -81.34 -148.63
N ILE A 528 -54.42 -80.42 -147.81
CA ILE A 528 -54.43 -78.97 -148.12
C ILE A 528 -53.00 -78.41 -148.09
N ILE A 529 -52.18 -78.79 -147.11
CA ILE A 529 -50.76 -78.42 -147.05
C ILE A 529 -50.00 -78.98 -148.28
N LYS A 530 -50.23 -80.26 -148.63
CA LYS A 530 -49.56 -80.88 -149.79
C LYS A 530 -50.03 -80.32 -151.15
N ASN A 531 -51.31 -79.96 -151.29
CA ASN A 531 -51.82 -79.29 -152.50
C ASN A 531 -51.32 -77.86 -152.67
N LEU A 532 -51.00 -77.15 -151.58
CA LEU A 532 -50.34 -75.85 -151.65
C LEU A 532 -48.87 -76.01 -152.07
N GLU A 533 -48.19 -77.07 -151.63
CA GLU A 533 -46.84 -77.43 -152.08
C GLU A 533 -46.81 -77.85 -153.57
N GLU A 534 -47.83 -78.58 -154.05
CA GLU A 534 -47.96 -78.92 -155.48
C GLU A 534 -48.39 -77.72 -156.33
N LYS A 535 -49.19 -76.77 -155.82
CA LYS A 535 -49.43 -75.48 -156.49
C LYS A 535 -48.16 -74.63 -156.60
N ALA A 536 -47.26 -74.69 -155.62
CA ALA A 536 -45.95 -74.06 -155.72
C ALA A 536 -45.08 -74.74 -156.81
N LYS A 537 -45.06 -76.07 -156.87
CA LYS A 537 -44.34 -76.83 -157.90
C LYS A 537 -44.92 -76.66 -159.32
N GLN A 538 -46.24 -76.53 -159.47
CA GLN A 538 -46.87 -76.27 -160.78
C GLN A 538 -46.67 -74.84 -161.29
N ARG A 539 -46.56 -73.83 -160.41
CA ARG A 539 -46.20 -72.46 -160.85
C ARG A 539 -44.72 -72.34 -161.24
N LEU A 540 -43.83 -73.08 -160.58
CA LEU A 540 -42.40 -73.17 -160.96
C LEU A 540 -42.17 -73.89 -162.29
N LYS A 541 -43.09 -74.77 -162.72
CA LYS A 541 -42.98 -75.55 -163.97
C LYS A 541 -43.72 -74.93 -165.18
N LYS A 542 -44.16 -73.66 -165.09
CA LYS A 542 -44.93 -72.97 -166.14
C LYS A 542 -44.28 -71.71 -166.75
N PHE A 543 -43.01 -71.43 -166.40
CA PHE A 543 -42.21 -70.31 -166.94
C PHE A 543 -40.70 -70.63 -167.11
N LEU A 544 -40.32 -71.91 -167.07
CA LEU A 544 -39.04 -72.41 -167.60
C LEU A 544 -39.28 -73.20 -168.90
N SER A 545 -40.03 -72.54 -169.79
CA SER A 545 -40.15 -72.76 -171.23
C SER A 545 -40.19 -71.38 -171.87
#